data_AF-A0A421BSL1-F1
#
_entry.id   AF-A0A421BSL1-F1
#
_cell.length_a   1.000
_cell.length_b   1.000
_cell.length_c   1.000
_cell.angle_alpha   90.00
_cell.angle_beta   90.00
_cell.angle_gamma   90.00
#
_symmetry.space_group_name_H-M   'P 1'
#
loop_
_entity.id
_entity.type
_entity.pdbx_description
1 polymer ?
#
loop_
_entity_poly.entity_id
_entity_poly.type
_entity_poly.pdbx_seq_one_letter_code
_entity_poly.pdbx_strand_id
1 'polypeptide(L)'
;MSDSLDLGPESGVNSRLAVLRQLTREPAPQPAQEPLVPGLFFDTDPEAPTTVTVTSRPGELLKAEFDIAGKARWLGLHINLTDCPLDGKMLLGVAIRSKAPLSQTFRLCLRNGREGGFDDIFFRKTAIAYTEPSLHLDALSLADHPGLAAPAPWRELILFFRPENGAIDLQDLRVFAL
;
A
#
# COMPACT_ATOMS: atom_id res chain seq x y z
N MET A 1 -26.38 -12.38 -0.02
CA MET A 1 -24.97 -12.85 -0.08
C MET A 1 -24.22 -11.95 -1.07
N SER A 2 -23.94 -10.71 -0.68
CA SER A 2 -23.36 -9.69 -1.59
C SER A 2 -22.15 -8.96 -1.01
N ASP A 3 -21.71 -9.29 0.20
CA ASP A 3 -20.66 -8.55 0.91
C ASP A 3 -19.31 -9.28 0.82
N SER A 4 -18.93 -9.69 -0.39
CA SER A 4 -17.62 -10.29 -0.66
C SER A 4 -16.67 -9.28 -1.29
N LEU A 5 -15.53 -9.07 -0.63
CA LEU A 5 -14.40 -8.27 -1.15
C LEU A 5 -13.76 -8.88 -2.41
N ASP A 6 -14.15 -10.11 -2.75
CA ASP A 6 -13.67 -10.82 -3.92
C ASP A 6 -14.49 -10.49 -5.18
N LEU A 7 -15.65 -9.84 -5.03
CA LEU A 7 -16.59 -9.56 -6.13
C LEU A 7 -16.89 -8.06 -6.31
N GLY A 8 -16.40 -7.21 -5.40
CA GLY A 8 -16.60 -5.75 -5.46
C GLY A 8 -15.66 -5.02 -6.43
N PRO A 9 -15.78 -3.68 -6.52
CA PRO A 9 -14.86 -2.81 -7.28
C PRO A 9 -13.38 -3.01 -6.95
N GLU A 10 -13.09 -3.42 -5.72
CA GLU A 10 -11.75 -3.74 -5.19
C GLU A 10 -11.22 -5.13 -5.57
N SER A 11 -12.01 -5.96 -6.24
CA SER A 11 -11.66 -7.37 -6.49
C SER A 11 -10.32 -7.54 -7.22
N GLY A 12 -10.02 -6.66 -8.18
CA GLY A 12 -8.75 -6.65 -8.91
C GLY A 12 -7.53 -6.47 -7.99
N VAL A 13 -7.59 -5.48 -7.09
CA VAL A 13 -6.51 -5.24 -6.12
C VAL A 13 -6.41 -6.35 -5.08
N ASN A 14 -7.53 -6.83 -4.56
CA ASN A 14 -7.53 -7.92 -3.58
C ASN A 14 -7.03 -9.24 -4.18
N SER A 15 -7.29 -9.49 -5.47
CA SER A 15 -6.74 -10.64 -6.19
C SER A 15 -5.22 -10.56 -6.32
N ARG A 16 -4.66 -9.38 -6.63
CA ARG A 16 -3.20 -9.18 -6.66
C ARG A 16 -2.55 -9.42 -5.30
N LEU A 17 -3.17 -8.89 -4.24
CA LEU A 17 -2.72 -9.12 -2.87
C LEU A 17 -2.84 -10.60 -2.48
N ALA A 18 -3.86 -11.30 -2.97
CA ALA A 18 -4.00 -12.75 -2.78
C ALA A 18 -2.90 -13.56 -3.48
N VAL A 19 -2.50 -13.17 -4.69
CA VAL A 19 -1.35 -13.77 -5.39
C VAL A 19 -0.09 -13.58 -4.57
N LEU A 20 0.17 -12.36 -4.08
CA LEU A 20 1.33 -12.09 -3.24
C LEU A 20 1.35 -12.97 -1.98
N ARG A 21 0.20 -13.18 -1.31
CA ARG A 21 0.06 -14.06 -0.14
C ARG A 21 0.34 -15.54 -0.41
N GLN A 22 0.38 -15.97 -1.67
CA GLN A 22 0.73 -17.33 -2.07
C GLN A 22 2.20 -17.48 -2.44
N LEU A 23 2.94 -16.36 -2.57
CA LEU A 23 4.33 -16.41 -2.97
C LEU A 23 5.23 -16.92 -1.85
N THR A 24 6.26 -17.66 -2.25
CA THR A 24 7.43 -17.94 -1.43
C THR A 24 8.62 -17.24 -2.06
N ARG A 25 9.30 -16.41 -1.27
CA ARG A 25 10.47 -15.65 -1.73
C ARG A 25 11.48 -15.57 -0.60
N GLU A 26 12.68 -16.07 -0.85
CA GLU A 26 13.83 -15.87 0.04
C GLU A 26 14.18 -14.38 0.16
N PRO A 27 14.80 -13.94 1.27
CA PRO A 27 15.22 -12.55 1.43
C PRO A 27 16.12 -12.10 0.26
N ALA A 28 15.64 -11.14 -0.52
CA ALA A 28 16.38 -10.60 -1.65
C ALA A 28 16.13 -9.08 -1.79
N PRO A 29 17.13 -8.32 -2.29
CA PRO A 29 16.91 -6.93 -2.68
C PRO A 29 15.79 -6.80 -3.71
N GLN A 30 14.87 -5.86 -3.49
CA GLN A 30 13.80 -5.48 -4.39
C GLN A 30 14.15 -4.10 -4.97
N PRO A 31 14.55 -4.01 -6.25
CA PRO A 31 14.81 -2.74 -6.91
C PRO A 31 13.56 -1.84 -6.91
N ALA A 32 13.78 -0.53 -6.81
CA ALA A 32 12.71 0.45 -6.92
C ALA A 32 12.00 0.33 -8.27
N GLN A 33 10.68 0.47 -8.25
CA GLN A 33 9.75 0.37 -9.38
C GLN A 33 9.69 -1.00 -10.06
N GLU A 34 10.48 -1.99 -9.60
CA GLU A 34 10.33 -3.36 -10.07
C GLU A 34 9.13 -4.02 -9.37
N PRO A 35 8.21 -4.66 -10.13
CA PRO A 35 7.02 -5.26 -9.56
C PRO A 35 7.32 -6.50 -8.71
N LEU A 36 6.81 -6.53 -7.48
CA LEU A 36 6.69 -7.73 -6.65
C LEU A 36 5.72 -8.74 -7.28
N VAL A 37 4.59 -8.20 -7.72
CA VAL A 37 3.57 -8.77 -8.60
C VAL A 37 3.05 -7.62 -9.47
N PRO A 38 2.37 -7.87 -10.61
CA PRO A 38 1.88 -6.79 -11.46
C PRO A 38 1.08 -5.76 -10.66
N GLY A 39 1.49 -4.48 -10.73
CA GLY A 39 0.83 -3.38 -10.01
C GLY A 39 1.18 -3.25 -8.52
N LEU A 40 2.16 -3.97 -8.00
CA LEU A 40 2.65 -3.81 -6.63
C LEU A 40 4.17 -3.68 -6.62
N PHE A 41 4.72 -2.56 -6.16
CA PHE A 41 6.16 -2.31 -6.18
C PHE A 41 6.57 -1.36 -5.06
N PHE A 42 7.85 -1.39 -4.69
CA PHE A 42 8.43 -0.35 -3.85
C PHE A 42 8.93 0.80 -4.72
N ASP A 43 8.81 2.01 -4.24
CA ASP A 43 9.48 3.17 -4.83
C ASP A 43 10.20 3.95 -3.72
N THR A 44 11.33 4.56 -4.06
CA THR A 44 12.26 5.15 -3.10
C THR A 44 12.80 6.47 -3.59
N ASP A 45 13.12 7.39 -2.68
CA ASP A 45 13.75 8.66 -3.03
C ASP A 45 15.04 8.45 -3.86
N PRO A 46 15.08 8.90 -5.14
CA PRO A 46 16.25 8.69 -6.00
C PRO A 46 17.50 9.45 -5.52
N GLU A 47 17.34 10.46 -4.65
CA GLU A 47 18.46 11.22 -4.08
C GLU A 47 19.09 10.54 -2.86
N ALA A 48 18.51 9.44 -2.36
CA ALA A 48 19.00 8.74 -1.17
C ALA A 48 19.08 7.22 -1.43
N PRO A 49 20.30 6.64 -1.50
CA PRO A 49 20.47 5.22 -1.75
C PRO A 49 19.72 4.38 -0.70
N THR A 50 18.75 3.61 -1.17
CA THR A 50 17.87 2.80 -0.33
C THR A 50 17.84 1.37 -0.85
N THR A 51 18.13 0.42 0.04
CA THR A 51 17.93 -1.01 -0.21
C THR A 51 16.67 -1.46 0.50
N VAL A 52 15.74 -2.04 -0.25
CA VAL A 52 14.57 -2.73 0.30
C VAL A 52 14.80 -4.23 0.12
N THR A 53 14.90 -4.99 1.20
CA THR A 53 14.98 -6.46 1.14
C THR A 53 13.62 -7.04 1.45
N VAL A 54 13.07 -7.84 0.53
CA VAL A 54 11.72 -8.40 0.65
C VAL A 54 11.78 -9.91 0.85
N THR A 55 10.94 -10.42 1.75
CA THR A 55 10.70 -11.84 1.98
C THR A 55 9.19 -12.10 1.90
N SER A 56 8.80 -13.22 1.27
CA SER A 56 7.40 -13.65 1.18
C SER A 56 7.26 -15.07 1.70
N ARG A 57 6.24 -15.31 2.51
CA ARG A 57 5.89 -16.63 3.05
C ARG A 57 4.40 -16.87 2.81
N PRO A 58 3.99 -18.11 2.44
CA PRO A 58 2.58 -18.41 2.25
C PRO A 58 1.75 -18.06 3.49
N GLY A 59 0.66 -17.32 3.27
CA GLY A 59 -0.25 -16.87 4.34
C GLY A 59 0.06 -15.50 4.92
N GLU A 60 1.21 -14.90 4.58
CA GLU A 60 1.59 -13.52 4.92
C GLU A 60 1.69 -12.69 3.64
N LEU A 61 1.51 -11.38 3.70
CA LEU A 61 1.62 -10.53 2.50
C LEU A 61 3.10 -10.34 2.13
N LEU A 62 3.88 -9.66 2.96
CA LEU A 62 5.32 -9.54 2.80
C LEU A 62 5.99 -9.06 4.09
N LYS A 63 7.26 -9.40 4.24
CA LYS A 63 8.17 -8.69 5.13
C LYS A 63 9.12 -7.85 4.29
N ALA A 64 9.34 -6.59 4.67
CA ALA A 64 10.33 -5.71 4.07
C ALA A 64 11.29 -5.18 5.14
N GLU A 65 12.57 -5.18 4.82
CA GLU A 65 13.64 -4.57 5.60
C GLU A 65 14.23 -3.42 4.78
N PHE A 66 14.46 -2.28 5.45
CA PHE A 66 14.89 -1.04 4.84
C PHE A 66 16.27 -0.66 5.35
N ASP A 67 17.22 -0.48 4.44
CA ASP A 67 18.53 0.11 4.71
C ASP A 67 18.71 1.35 3.85
N ILE A 68 18.77 2.51 4.50
CA ILE A 68 18.73 3.84 3.90
C ILE A 68 20.04 4.56 4.24
N ALA A 69 20.84 4.82 3.22
CA ALA A 69 22.02 5.65 3.35
C ALA A 69 21.66 7.13 3.17
N GLY A 70 21.84 7.91 4.23
CA GLY A 70 21.65 9.35 4.20
C GLY A 70 20.25 9.80 4.63
N LYS A 71 19.72 10.85 3.99
CA LYS A 71 18.43 11.46 4.34
C LYS A 71 17.44 11.30 3.20
N ALA A 72 16.78 10.15 3.14
CA ALA A 72 15.68 9.94 2.21
C ALA A 72 14.46 10.80 2.61
N ARG A 73 13.78 11.38 1.62
CA ARG A 73 12.55 12.15 1.83
C ARG A 73 11.32 11.26 1.93
N TRP A 74 11.35 10.10 1.25
CA TRP A 74 10.22 9.17 1.18
C TRP A 74 10.65 7.75 0.80
N LEU A 75 9.81 6.80 1.19
CA LEU A 75 9.87 5.37 0.88
C LEU A 75 8.42 4.88 0.86
N GLY A 76 7.99 4.22 -0.22
CA GLY A 76 6.61 3.83 -0.40
C GLY A 76 6.44 2.42 -0.95
N LEU A 77 5.42 1.70 -0.48
CA LEU A 77 4.86 0.55 -1.19
C LEU A 77 3.65 1.02 -2.00
N HIS A 78 3.74 0.90 -3.32
CA HIS A 78 2.73 1.35 -4.27
C HIS A 78 1.88 0.17 -4.72
N ILE A 79 0.56 0.36 -4.68
CA ILE A 79 -0.46 -0.61 -5.11
C ILE A 79 -1.33 0.05 -6.17
N ASN A 80 -1.32 -0.47 -7.39
CA ASN A 80 -2.16 0.02 -8.47
C ASN A 80 -3.65 -0.22 -8.15
N LEU A 81 -4.45 0.83 -8.34
CA LEU A 81 -5.90 0.88 -8.17
C LEU A 81 -6.61 1.37 -9.44
N THR A 82 -5.96 1.34 -10.61
CA THR A 82 -6.57 1.85 -11.85
C THR A 82 -7.87 1.11 -12.20
N ASP A 83 -7.96 -0.17 -11.87
CA ASP A 83 -9.12 -1.03 -12.06
C ASP A 83 -10.15 -0.98 -10.92
N CYS A 84 -10.00 -0.05 -9.96
CA CYS A 84 -10.93 0.14 -8.84
C CYS A 84 -11.78 1.41 -9.05
N PRO A 85 -12.97 1.31 -9.66
CA PRO A 85 -13.83 2.47 -9.85
C PRO A 85 -14.42 2.95 -8.51
N LEU A 86 -14.32 4.27 -8.27
CA LEU A 86 -14.81 4.93 -7.05
C LEU A 86 -16.10 5.71 -7.26
N ASP A 87 -16.61 5.77 -8.50
CA ASP A 87 -17.87 6.47 -8.81
C ASP A 87 -19.05 5.82 -8.08
N GLY A 88 -19.92 6.67 -7.52
CA GLY A 88 -21.08 6.23 -6.74
C GLY A 88 -20.75 5.54 -5.41
N LYS A 89 -19.48 5.52 -4.98
CA LYS A 89 -19.06 4.96 -3.70
C LYS A 89 -19.07 6.02 -2.60
N MET A 90 -19.37 5.60 -1.39
CA MET A 90 -19.33 6.41 -0.17
C MET A 90 -17.90 6.49 0.39
N LEU A 91 -17.17 5.37 0.42
CA LEU A 91 -15.82 5.32 0.98
C LEU A 91 -14.88 4.37 0.22
N LEU A 92 -13.59 4.66 0.32
CA LEU A 92 -12.50 3.74 0.01
C LEU A 92 -11.75 3.46 1.31
N GLY A 93 -11.72 2.21 1.74
CA GLY A 93 -11.09 1.81 2.99
C GLY A 93 -10.05 0.72 2.83
N VAL A 94 -9.23 0.59 3.86
CA VAL A 94 -8.21 -0.44 3.97
C VAL A 94 -8.21 -1.07 5.36
N ALA A 95 -7.99 -2.38 5.39
CA ALA A 95 -7.72 -3.14 6.60
C ALA A 95 -6.32 -3.74 6.49
N ILE A 96 -5.43 -3.38 7.41
CA ILE A 96 -4.02 -3.79 7.38
C ILE A 96 -3.68 -4.47 8.69
N ARG A 97 -3.22 -5.71 8.63
CA ARG A 97 -2.64 -6.40 9.77
C ARG A 97 -1.12 -6.34 9.63
N SER A 98 -0.45 -5.76 10.62
CA SER A 98 1.00 -5.61 10.58
C SER A 98 1.67 -5.71 11.94
N LYS A 99 2.97 -5.98 11.92
CA LYS A 99 3.89 -5.86 13.05
C LYS A 99 5.26 -5.37 12.57
N ALA A 100 6.09 -4.93 13.50
CA ALA A 100 7.45 -4.49 13.23
C ALA A 100 8.33 -4.76 14.47
N PRO A 101 9.61 -5.14 14.31
CA PRO A 101 10.50 -5.42 15.44
C PRO A 101 10.74 -4.19 16.32
N LEU A 102 10.63 -3.00 15.73
CA LEU A 102 10.62 -1.70 16.42
C LEU A 102 9.41 -0.92 15.92
N SER A 103 8.85 -0.05 16.77
CA SER A 103 7.65 0.71 16.40
C SER A 103 7.90 1.54 15.14
N GLN A 104 7.14 1.22 14.09
CA GLN A 104 7.22 1.82 12.77
C GLN A 104 5.87 2.46 12.44
N THR A 105 5.91 3.67 11.89
CA THR A 105 4.70 4.37 11.46
C THR A 105 4.66 4.44 9.95
N PHE A 106 3.46 4.33 9.37
CA PHE A 106 3.25 4.59 7.96
C PHE A 106 1.95 5.34 7.73
N ARG A 107 1.90 6.09 6.63
CA ARG A 107 0.72 6.87 6.22
C ARG A 107 0.18 6.32 4.93
N LEU A 108 -1.14 6.20 4.86
CA LEU A 108 -1.84 5.77 3.66
C LEU A 108 -2.14 7.01 2.81
N CYS A 109 -1.93 6.89 1.50
CA CYS A 109 -2.24 7.92 0.53
C CYS A 109 -2.94 7.29 -0.67
N LEU A 110 -4.05 7.87 -1.10
CA LEU A 110 -4.58 7.65 -2.43
C LEU A 110 -3.96 8.70 -3.35
N ARG A 111 -3.11 8.24 -4.27
CA ARG A 111 -2.58 9.09 -5.34
C ARG A 111 -3.47 8.96 -6.57
N ASN A 112 -4.01 10.07 -7.02
CA ASN A 112 -4.89 10.15 -8.18
C ASN A 112 -4.17 10.86 -9.33
N GLY A 113 -3.95 10.16 -10.45
CA GLY A 113 -3.34 10.74 -11.63
C GLY A 113 -4.24 11.76 -12.30
N ARG A 114 -3.65 12.79 -12.91
CA ARG A 114 -4.34 13.77 -13.76
C ARG A 114 -3.45 14.15 -14.94
N GLU A 115 -3.99 14.94 -15.87
CA GLU A 115 -3.18 15.52 -16.94
C GLU A 115 -2.05 16.38 -16.34
N GLY A 116 -0.79 16.06 -16.68
CA GLY A 116 0.37 16.80 -16.22
C GLY A 116 0.79 16.59 -14.76
N GLY A 117 0.22 15.64 -14.01
CA GLY A 117 0.65 15.36 -12.64
C GLY A 117 -0.25 14.41 -11.85
N PHE A 118 -0.29 14.60 -10.54
CA PHE A 118 -1.13 13.82 -9.62
C PHE A 118 -1.53 14.67 -8.42
N ASP A 119 -2.56 14.21 -7.70
CA ASP A 119 -2.97 14.72 -6.40
C ASP A 119 -2.83 13.60 -5.36
N ASP A 120 -2.20 13.94 -4.23
CA ASP A 120 -2.05 13.04 -3.08
C ASP A 120 -3.13 13.33 -2.04
N ILE A 121 -3.94 12.32 -1.72
CA ILE A 121 -5.00 12.40 -0.73
C ILE A 121 -4.67 11.43 0.40
N PHE A 122 -4.16 11.99 1.50
CA PHE A 122 -3.80 11.20 2.67
C PHE A 122 -5.02 10.79 3.47
N PHE A 123 -5.00 9.56 3.94
CA PHE A 123 -5.94 9.10 4.95
C PHE A 123 -5.69 9.81 6.27
N ARG A 124 -6.73 9.90 7.11
CA ARG A 124 -6.69 10.72 8.32
C ARG A 124 -5.79 10.14 9.40
N LYS A 125 -5.74 8.81 9.54
CA LYS A 125 -4.97 8.16 10.61
C LYS A 125 -3.57 7.84 10.11
N THR A 126 -2.63 7.93 11.05
CA THR A 126 -1.30 7.32 10.87
C THR A 126 -1.37 5.90 11.42
N ALA A 127 -0.93 4.92 10.64
CA ALA A 127 -0.82 3.55 11.08
C ALA A 127 0.46 3.37 11.90
N ILE A 128 0.40 2.52 12.92
CA ILE A 128 1.53 2.18 13.77
C ILE A 128 1.62 0.66 13.83
N ALA A 129 2.75 0.10 13.40
CA ALA A 129 3.09 -1.30 13.59
C ALA A 129 3.93 -1.42 14.87
N TYR A 130 3.51 -2.32 15.76
CA TYR A 130 4.20 -2.63 17.01
C TYR A 130 4.86 -4.01 16.92
N THR A 131 5.57 -4.41 17.98
CA THR A 131 6.17 -5.76 18.08
C THR A 131 5.14 -6.88 17.98
N GLU A 132 3.95 -6.64 18.55
CA GLU A 132 2.81 -7.54 18.43
C GLU A 132 1.95 -7.20 17.20
N PRO A 133 1.38 -8.21 16.51
CA PRO A 133 0.40 -8.01 15.46
C PRO A 133 -0.73 -7.07 15.87
N SER A 134 -1.01 -6.08 15.04
CA SER A 134 -2.10 -5.14 15.23
C SER A 134 -2.90 -4.92 13.95
N LEU A 135 -4.19 -4.61 14.09
CA LEU A 135 -5.07 -4.29 12.98
C LEU A 135 -5.25 -2.78 12.88
N HIS A 136 -4.92 -2.23 11.72
CA HIS A 136 -5.22 -0.86 11.34
C HIS A 136 -6.40 -0.84 10.37
N LEU A 137 -7.41 -0.03 10.68
CA LEU A 137 -8.57 0.21 9.83
C LEU A 137 -8.72 1.71 9.60
N ASP A 138 -8.67 2.14 8.34
CA ASP A 138 -8.92 3.52 7.96
C ASP A 138 -9.66 3.61 6.63
N ALA A 139 -10.34 4.73 6.44
CA ALA A 139 -11.14 4.98 5.24
C ALA A 139 -11.13 6.44 4.84
N LEU A 140 -11.19 6.66 3.54
CA LEU A 140 -11.38 7.93 2.88
C LEU A 140 -12.87 8.11 2.56
N SER A 141 -13.48 9.20 3.04
CA SER A 141 -14.83 9.57 2.61
C SER A 141 -14.75 10.19 1.22
N LEU A 142 -15.44 9.62 0.24
CA LEU A 142 -15.38 10.12 -1.14
C LEU A 142 -16.17 11.42 -1.32
N ALA A 143 -17.13 11.68 -0.44
CA ALA A 143 -17.88 12.94 -0.42
C ALA A 143 -16.99 14.17 -0.14
N ASP A 144 -15.92 13.99 0.65
CA ASP A 144 -14.95 15.06 0.95
C ASP A 144 -14.01 15.35 -0.23
N HIS A 145 -14.02 14.49 -1.26
CA HIS A 145 -13.11 14.52 -2.39
C HIS A 145 -13.86 14.30 -3.71
N PRO A 146 -14.73 15.23 -4.13
CA PRO A 146 -15.58 15.07 -5.32
C PRO A 146 -14.80 14.82 -6.62
N GLY A 147 -13.53 15.26 -6.69
CA GLY A 147 -12.65 14.97 -7.83
C GLY A 147 -12.32 13.49 -8.03
N LEU A 148 -12.53 12.64 -7.02
CA LEU A 148 -12.32 11.19 -7.11
C LEU A 148 -13.46 10.45 -7.84
N ALA A 149 -14.63 11.06 -8.00
CA ALA A 149 -15.74 10.47 -8.75
C ALA A 149 -15.45 10.42 -10.26
N ALA A 150 -14.70 11.39 -10.78
CA ALA A 150 -14.29 11.40 -12.17
C ALA A 150 -13.30 10.25 -12.46
N PRO A 151 -13.35 9.59 -13.63
CA PRO A 151 -12.32 8.64 -14.03
C PRO A 151 -10.94 9.31 -14.06
N ALA A 152 -9.93 8.63 -13.50
CA ALA A 152 -8.54 9.06 -13.56
C ALA A 152 -7.76 8.15 -14.50
N PRO A 153 -6.73 8.66 -15.22
CA PRO A 153 -5.88 7.83 -16.08
C PRO A 153 -5.19 6.71 -15.30
N TRP A 154 -4.88 6.93 -14.02
CA TRP A 154 -4.34 5.94 -13.12
C TRP A 154 -4.59 6.33 -11.66
N ARG A 155 -4.57 5.32 -10.77
CA ARG A 155 -4.68 5.50 -9.31
C ARG A 155 -3.75 4.55 -8.59
N GLU A 156 -3.23 4.98 -7.45
CA GLU A 156 -2.42 4.15 -6.57
C GLU A 156 -2.80 4.36 -5.11
N LEU A 157 -2.85 3.26 -4.36
CA LEU A 157 -2.75 3.31 -2.91
C LEU A 157 -1.28 3.18 -2.54
N ILE A 158 -0.77 4.12 -1.75
CA ILE A 158 0.61 4.16 -1.31
C ILE A 158 0.66 4.04 0.22
N LEU A 159 1.47 3.11 0.71
CA LEU A 159 1.88 3.03 2.11
C LEU A 159 3.24 3.74 2.24
N PHE A 160 3.24 4.98 2.71
CA PHE A 160 4.46 5.73 2.98
C PHE A 160 5.04 5.36 4.34
N PHE A 161 6.19 4.68 4.34
CA PHE A 161 6.94 4.35 5.55
C PHE A 161 7.80 5.53 5.99
N ARG A 162 8.25 5.54 7.25
CA ARG A 162 9.30 6.48 7.65
C ARG A 162 10.56 6.18 6.84
N PRO A 163 11.21 7.20 6.25
CA PRO A 163 12.44 7.02 5.49
C PRO A 163 13.65 6.85 6.43
N GLU A 164 13.61 5.81 7.25
CA GLU A 164 14.67 5.41 8.18
C GLU A 164 14.91 3.88 8.13
N ASN A 165 16.05 3.43 8.64
CA ASN A 165 16.34 2.01 8.75
C ASN A 165 15.28 1.31 9.63
N GLY A 166 14.83 0.15 9.20
CA GLY A 166 13.85 -0.61 9.95
C GLY A 166 13.26 -1.76 9.17
N ALA A 167 12.13 -2.26 9.66
CA ALA A 167 11.44 -3.35 9.01
C ALA A 167 9.94 -3.28 9.28
N ILE A 168 9.16 -3.78 8.33
CA ILE A 168 7.73 -3.97 8.44
C ILE A 168 7.37 -5.39 8.03
N ASP A 169 6.50 -6.02 8.78
CA ASP A 169 5.85 -7.27 8.44
C ASP A 169 4.37 -6.96 8.19
N LEU A 170 4.00 -6.92 6.91
CA LEU A 170 2.62 -6.81 6.46
C LEU A 170 2.06 -8.23 6.39
N GLN A 171 1.20 -8.57 7.34
CA GLN A 171 0.63 -9.90 7.43
C GLN A 171 -0.60 -10.05 6.54
N ASP A 172 -1.44 -9.01 6.49
CA ASP A 172 -2.57 -8.93 5.57
C ASP A 172 -2.83 -7.47 5.17
N LEU A 173 -3.33 -7.27 3.97
CA LEU A 173 -3.83 -6.00 3.48
C LEU A 173 -5.05 -6.29 2.63
N ARG A 174 -6.15 -5.59 2.93
CA ARG A 174 -7.38 -5.65 2.14
C ARG A 174 -7.84 -4.24 1.83
N VAL A 175 -8.28 -4.04 0.61
CA VAL A 175 -8.95 -2.81 0.15
C VAL A 175 -10.44 -3.10 0.08
N PHE A 176 -11.28 -2.11 0.34
CA PHE A 176 -12.73 -2.20 0.17
C PHE A 176 -13.32 -0.87 -0.30
N ALA A 177 -14.29 -0.91 -1.21
CA ALA A 177 -15.02 0.28 -1.65
C ALA A 177 -16.53 0.06 -1.43
N LEU A 178 -17.12 0.88 -0.56
CA LEU A 178 -18.56 0.82 -0.20
C LEU A 178 -19.29 1.98 -0.81
#